data_AF-A0AAV3J1P5-F1
#
_entry.id   AF-A0AAV3J1P5-F1
#
_cell.length_a   1.000
_cell.length_b   1.000
_cell.length_c   1.000
_cell.angle_alpha   90.00
_cell.angle_beta   90.00
_cell.angle_gamma   90.00
#
_symmetry.space_group_name_H-M   'P 1'
#
loop_
_entity.id
_entity.type
_entity.pdbx_description
1 polymer ?
#
loop_
_entity_poly.entity_id
_entity_poly.type
_entity_poly.pdbx_seq_one_letter_code
_entity_poly.pdbx_strand_id
1 'polypeptide(L)' 'MFKLVATFTTSLGKKQTWSLNNPDPNKTPTEVKSLLQRLIGIKLFHKDGADLFNTVESAKYVETTETILFDNTQEQQ' A
#
# COMPACT_ATOMS: atom_id res chain seq x y z
N MET A 1 6.87 -11.20 4.95
CA MET A 1 5.68 -10.71 4.20
C MET A 1 6.12 -9.85 3.02
N PHE A 2 5.57 -10.09 1.82
CA PHE A 2 5.81 -9.27 0.62
C PHE A 2 4.59 -8.38 0.34
N LYS A 3 4.80 -7.08 0.14
CA LYS A 3 3.72 -6.10 -0.06
C LYS A 3 4.09 -5.02 -1.08
N LEU A 4 3.07 -4.50 -1.77
CA LEU A 4 3.16 -3.27 -2.54
C LEU A 4 2.68 -2.13 -1.65
N VAL A 5 3.49 -1.08 -1.49
CA VAL A 5 3.12 0.12 -0.73
C VAL A 5 3.11 1.31 -1.68
N ALA A 6 1.98 2.01 -1.76
CA ALA A 6 1.82 3.21 -2.55
C ALA A 6 1.49 4.41 -1.65
N THR A 7 2.04 5.57 -1.99
CA THR A 7 1.67 6.85 -1.39
C THR A 7 0.86 7.65 -2.39
N PHE A 8 -0.29 8.14 -1.93
CA PHE A 8 -1.15 9.04 -2.67
C PHE A 8 -1.19 10.40 -2.00
N THR A 9 -1.41 11.44 -2.80
CA THR A 9 -1.88 12.73 -2.31
C THR A 9 -3.41 12.72 -2.36
N THR A 10 -4.04 13.14 -1.28
CA THR A 10 -5.50 13.33 -1.17
C THR A 10 -5.93 14.60 -1.91
N SER A 11 -7.23 14.79 -2.16
CA SER A 11 -7.71 16.04 -2.80
C SER A 11 -7.40 17.30 -1.99
N LEU A 12 -7.16 17.19 -0.67
CA LEU A 12 -6.77 18.30 0.20
C LEU A 12 -5.24 18.44 0.37
N GLY A 13 -4.45 17.75 -0.45
CA GLY A 13 -2.98 17.89 -0.45
C GLY A 13 -2.25 17.10 0.66
N LYS A 14 -2.97 16.38 1.53
CA LYS A 14 -2.35 15.49 2.54
C LYS A 14 -1.89 14.19 1.91
N LYS A 15 -0.85 13.56 2.48
CA LYS A 15 -0.39 12.22 2.06
C LYS A 15 -1.24 11.13 2.71
N GLN A 16 -1.51 10.09 1.94
CA GLN A 16 -2.21 8.87 2.35
C GLN A 16 -1.41 7.65 1.88
N THR A 17 -1.23 6.67 2.76
CA THR A 17 -0.54 5.42 2.43
C THR A 17 -1.55 4.31 2.22
N TRP A 18 -1.36 3.52 1.17
CA TRP A 18 -2.12 2.31 0.90
C TRP A 18 -1.17 1.14 0.63
N SER A 19 -1.55 -0.05 1.06
CA SER A 19 -0.75 -1.25 0.85
C SER A 19 -1.60 -2.43 0.40
N LEU A 20 -1.01 -3.26 -0.47
CA LEU A 20 -1.54 -4.54 -0.91
C LEU A 20 -0.57 -5.64 -0.49
N ASN A 21 -1.08 -6.62 0.25
CA ASN A 21 -0.30 -7.80 0.63
C ASN A 21 -0.27 -8.80 -0.54
N ASN A 22 0.86 -9.49 -0.68
CA ASN A 22 1.10 -10.52 -1.70
C ASN A 22 0.74 -10.06 -3.13
N PRO A 23 1.27 -8.92 -3.61
CA PRO A 23 1.07 -8.50 -5.00
C PRO A 23 1.75 -9.46 -5.98
N ASP A 24 1.34 -9.44 -7.25
CA ASP A 24 2.09 -10.11 -8.33
C ASP A 24 3.48 -9.47 -8.49
N PRO A 25 4.57 -10.20 -8.20
CA PRO A 25 5.93 -9.64 -8.23
C PRO A 25 6.43 -9.39 -9.66
N ASN A 26 5.77 -9.94 -10.69
CA ASN A 26 6.21 -9.84 -12.07
C ASN A 26 5.69 -8.60 -12.79
N LYS A 27 4.87 -7.78 -12.11
CA LYS A 27 4.34 -6.56 -12.70
C LYS A 27 5.42 -5.50 -12.85
N THR A 28 5.52 -4.98 -14.07
CA THR A 28 6.42 -3.88 -14.40
C THR A 28 6.02 -2.59 -13.66
N PRO A 29 6.96 -1.65 -13.43
CA PRO A 29 6.63 -0.37 -12.81
C PRO A 29 5.51 0.39 -13.53
N THR A 30 5.46 0.31 -14.86
CA THR A 30 4.42 0.94 -15.68
C THR A 30 3.05 0.34 -15.44
N GLU A 31 2.94 -1.00 -15.43
CA GLU A 31 1.67 -1.67 -15.13
C GLU A 31 1.17 -1.34 -13.73
N VAL A 32 2.07 -1.36 -12.73
CA VAL A 32 1.73 -0.98 -11.35
C VAL A 32 1.20 0.45 -11.31
N LYS A 33 1.90 1.39 -11.95
CA LYS A 33 1.45 2.80 -12.02
C LYS A 33 0.09 2.93 -12.68
N SER A 34 -0.16 2.23 -13.78
CA SER A 34 -1.45 2.23 -14.47
C SER A 34 -2.58 1.67 -13.60
N LEU A 35 -2.34 0.60 -12.84
CA LEU A 35 -3.32 0.04 -11.90
C LEU A 35 -3.63 1.01 -10.76
N LEU A 36 -2.61 1.66 -10.18
CA LEU A 36 -2.80 2.68 -9.14
C LEU A 36 -3.55 3.92 -9.68
N GLN A 37 -3.35 4.28 -10.95
CA GLN A 37 -4.11 5.35 -11.61
C GLN A 37 -5.60 4.98 -11.79
N ARG A 38 -5.92 3.71 -12.04
CA ARG A 38 -7.32 3.25 -12.06
C ARG A 38 -8.00 3.42 -10.71
N LEU A 39 -7.29 3.22 -9.59
CA LEU A 39 -7.83 3.45 -8.24
C LEU A 39 -8.30 4.89 -8.03
N ILE A 40 -7.58 5.87 -8.59
CA ILE A 40 -7.98 7.30 -8.53
C ILE A 40 -9.33 7.52 -9.22
N GLY A 41 -9.54 6.87 -10.37
CA GLY A 41 -10.77 7.00 -11.17
C GLY A 41 -12.02 6.40 -10.51
N ILE A 42 -11.87 5.50 -9.54
CA ILE A 42 -13.00 4.86 -8.85
C ILE A 42 -13.79 5.87 -8.01
N LYS A 43 -13.13 6.89 -7.45
CA LYS A 43 -13.76 7.95 -6.63
C LYS A 43 -14.76 7.41 -5.59
N LEU A 44 -14.43 6.28 -4.95
CA LEU A 44 -15.26 5.64 -3.91
C LEU A 44 -14.72 5.91 -2.50
N PHE A 45 -13.45 6.29 -2.38
CA PHE A 45 -12.75 6.37 -1.12
C PHE A 45 -12.68 7.81 -0.64
N HIS A 46 -13.62 8.17 0.23
CA HIS A 46 -13.69 9.50 0.82
C HIS A 46 -13.55 9.43 2.34
N LYS A 47 -12.90 10.45 2.91
CA LYS A 47 -12.85 10.65 4.35
C LYS A 47 -12.76 12.13 4.65
N ASP A 48 -13.58 12.61 5.59
CA ASP A 48 -13.60 14.02 6.02
C ASP A 48 -13.75 15.00 4.83
N GLY A 49 -14.56 14.64 3.82
CA GLY A 49 -14.77 15.43 2.61
C GLY A 49 -13.61 15.42 1.60
N ALA A 50 -12.55 14.63 1.83
CA ALA A 50 -11.42 14.48 0.93
C ALA A 50 -11.47 13.16 0.16
N ASP A 51 -11.05 13.19 -1.11
CA ASP A 51 -10.73 11.98 -1.87
C ASP A 51 -9.40 11.43 -1.36
N LEU A 52 -9.42 10.21 -0.86
CA LEU A 52 -8.22 9.57 -0.31
C LEU A 52 -7.17 9.23 -1.39
N PHE A 53 -7.65 8.98 -2.61
CA PHE A 53 -6.82 8.64 -3.76
C PHE A 53 -7.03 9.68 -4.86
N ASN A 54 -6.19 10.73 -4.88
CA ASN A 54 -6.26 11.77 -5.91
C ASN A 54 -5.07 11.75 -6.86
N THR A 55 -3.84 11.69 -6.34
CA THR A 55 -2.60 11.63 -7.16
C THR A 55 -1.70 10.51 -6.65
N VAL A 56 -1.12 9.70 -7.55
CA VAL A 56 -0.07 8.73 -7.18
C VAL A 56 1.27 9.46 -7.06
N GLU A 57 1.86 9.48 -5.87
CA GLU A 57 3.16 10.09 -5.63
C GLU A 57 4.30 9.09 -5.84
N SER A 58 4.16 7.88 -5.28
CA SER A 58 5.19 6.85 -5.33
C SER A 58 4.63 5.47 -5.04
N ALA A 59 5.36 4.44 -5.45
CA ALA A 59 5.08 3.06 -5.07
C ALA A 59 6.38 2.27 -4.95
N LYS A 60 6.40 1.29 -4.04
CA LYS A 60 7.53 0.38 -3.83
C LYS A 60 7.06 -1.01 -3.40
N TYR A 61 7.80 -2.03 -3.80
CA TYR A 61 7.71 -3.34 -3.16
C TYR A 61 8.49 -3.34 -1.85
N VAL A 62 7.94 -3.99 -0.84
CA VAL A 62 8.56 -4.17 0.47
C VAL A 62 8.51 -5.64 0.82
N GLU A 63 9.68 -6.22 1.02
CA GLU A 63 9.84 -7.55 1.58
C GLU A 63 10.23 -7.41 3.05
N THR A 64 9.54 -8.15 3.91
CA THR A 64 9.79 -8.18 5.36
C THR A 64 10.19 -9.59 5.75
N THR A 65 11.40 -9.74 6.26
CA THR A 65 11.91 -10.98 6.86
C THR A 65 11.80 -10.84 8.37
N GLU A 66 11.05 -11.74 9.01
CA GLU A 66 10.88 -11.75 10.47
C GLU A 66 11.76 -12.84 11.06
N THR A 67 12.64 -12.45 11.98
CA THR A 67 13.46 -13.39 12.76
C THR A 67 13.05 -13.24 14.21
N ILE A 68 12.34 -14.23 14.74
CA ILE A 68 11.96 -14.27 16.15
C ILE A 68 13.21 -14.61 16.95
N LEU A 69 13.66 -13.68 17.79
CA LEU A 69 14.83 -13.90 18.66
C LEU A 69 14.45 -14.60 19.97
N PHE A 70 13.23 -14.39 20.46
CA PHE A 70 12.68 -14.97 21.68
C PHE A 70 11.15 -14.79 21.69
N ASP A 71 10.41 -15.82 22.12
CA ASP A 71 8.94 -15.78 22.23
C ASP A 71 8.46 -16.58 23.45
N ASN A 72 8.20 -15.86 24.54
CA ASN A 72 7.69 -16.42 25.81
C ASN A 72 6.22 -16.84 25.77
N THR A 73 5.51 -16.57 24.66
CA THR A 73 4.12 -17.00 24.53
C THR A 73 3.99 -18.48 24.13
N GLN A 74 5.10 -19.13 23.80
CA GLN A 74 5.17 -20.55 23.44
C GLN A 74 5.46 -21.49 24.63
N GLU A 75 5.76 -20.95 25.84
CA GLU A 75 6.21 -21.74 27.01
C GLU A 75 5.10 -22.29 27.93
N GLN A 76 3.83 -22.27 27.50
CA GLN A 76 2.75 -22.93 28.23
C GLN A 76 2.11 -24.02 27.36
N GLN A 77 2.71 -25.21 27.39
CA GLN A 77 2.06 -26.49 27.08
C GLN A 77 2.16 -27.42 28.29
#